data_AF-A0A831A052-F1
#
_entry.id   AF-A0A831A052-F1
#
_cell.length_a   1.000
_cell.length_b   1.000
_cell.length_c   1.000
_cell.angle_alpha   90.00
_cell.angle_beta   90.00
_cell.angle_gamma   90.00
#
_symmetry.space_group_name_H-M   'P 1'
#
loop_
_entity.id
_entity.type
_entity.pdbx_description
1 polymer ?
#
loop_
_entity_poly.entity_id
_entity_poly.type
_entity_poly.pdbx_seq_one_letter_code
_entity_poly.pdbx_strand_id
1 'polypeptide(L)'
;MSTYDNHHALEGLTLGQPTEYHHTYQPALLQAVPRSLNRDPLGIHGDSLPFCGADIWTLYELSWLNNKGVPQVALGEVVLDASSVNLIESKSFKLYLNSFNQTKFTDWGEVRQTLERDLSACAVGKVGVALFRLHEIEGQPIGHFDGSCIDEQDIVINDYEFDVSYLQNATGSEIVEEQLVSHLLKSNCLITHQPDWGTVQISYRGPRIQREALLRYLVSFRQHNEFHEQCVERIFSDILRYCKPESLSVYARYTRRGGLDINPWRSNTQFVPGRSRLVRQ
;
A
#
# COMPACT_ATOMS: atom_id res chain seq x y z
N MET A 1 -18.23 -12.18 -10.16
CA MET A 1 -18.34 -12.72 -8.78
C MET A 1 -16.94 -12.72 -8.23
N SER A 2 -16.67 -11.95 -7.18
CA SER A 2 -15.31 -11.87 -6.66
C SER A 2 -14.95 -13.21 -6.01
N THR A 3 -13.72 -13.67 -6.16
CA THR A 3 -13.21 -14.89 -5.50
C THR A 3 -13.25 -14.81 -3.96
N TYR A 4 -13.69 -13.68 -3.41
CA TYR A 4 -13.69 -13.35 -1.99
C TYR A 4 -15.06 -13.47 -1.33
N ASP A 5 -16.15 -13.64 -2.09
CA ASP A 5 -17.53 -13.54 -1.57
C ASP A 5 -17.90 -14.63 -0.53
N ASN A 6 -17.00 -15.58 -0.21
CA ASN A 6 -17.18 -16.61 0.82
C ASN A 6 -15.87 -17.06 1.50
N HIS A 7 -14.84 -16.21 1.58
CA HIS A 7 -13.57 -16.63 2.20
C HIS A 7 -13.65 -16.51 3.74
N HIS A 8 -13.58 -17.64 4.46
CA HIS A 8 -13.67 -17.72 5.93
C HIS A 8 -12.76 -16.72 6.69
N ALA A 9 -11.62 -16.35 6.09
CA ALA A 9 -10.67 -15.38 6.65
C ALA A 9 -11.23 -13.94 6.69
N LEU A 10 -12.21 -13.60 5.86
CA LEU A 10 -12.87 -12.29 5.82
C LEU A 10 -14.16 -12.26 6.65
N GLU A 11 -14.76 -13.42 6.96
CA GLU A 11 -16.04 -13.52 7.70
C GLU A 11 -15.95 -13.03 9.16
N GLY A 12 -14.76 -13.09 9.77
CA GLY A 12 -14.53 -12.61 11.14
C GLY A 12 -14.18 -11.11 11.24
N LEU A 13 -14.01 -10.43 10.12
CA LEU A 13 -13.68 -9.02 10.10
C LEU A 13 -14.95 -8.17 10.33
N THR A 14 -14.88 -7.17 11.21
CA THR A 14 -16.01 -6.28 11.54
C THR A 14 -16.20 -5.19 10.48
N LEU A 15 -16.32 -5.63 9.23
CA LEU A 15 -16.38 -4.81 8.04
C LEU A 15 -17.79 -4.25 7.83
N GLY A 16 -17.90 -2.97 7.44
CA GLY A 16 -19.19 -2.32 7.17
C GLY A 16 -20.10 -2.04 8.39
N GLN A 17 -19.78 -2.56 9.58
CA GLN A 17 -20.59 -2.38 10.79
C GLN A 17 -20.37 -1.01 11.48
N PRO A 18 -21.40 -0.48 12.18
CA PRO A 18 -21.27 0.68 13.07
C PRO A 18 -20.15 0.44 14.08
N THR A 19 -19.34 1.45 14.36
CA THR A 19 -18.15 1.30 15.19
C THR A 19 -18.27 2.12 16.46
N GLU A 20 -18.12 1.47 17.61
CA GLU A 20 -18.04 2.14 18.91
C GLU A 20 -16.65 2.77 19.08
N TYR A 21 -16.62 3.96 19.68
CA TYR A 21 -15.36 4.62 20.03
C TYR A 21 -14.82 4.06 21.34
N HIS A 22 -13.59 3.55 21.28
CA HIS A 22 -12.90 3.03 22.45
C HIS A 22 -12.07 4.15 23.12
N HIS A 23 -12.29 4.38 24.41
CA HIS A 23 -11.60 5.41 25.20
C HIS A 23 -10.38 4.88 25.96
N THR A 24 -10.02 3.61 25.75
CA THR A 24 -8.89 2.94 26.41
C THR A 24 -8.11 2.16 25.37
N TYR A 25 -6.78 2.16 25.50
CA TYR A 25 -5.89 1.42 24.62
C TYR A 25 -6.30 -0.06 24.49
N GLN A 26 -6.44 -0.52 23.24
CA GLN A 26 -6.99 -1.83 22.92
C GLN A 26 -6.30 -2.46 21.69
N PRO A 27 -5.22 -3.24 21.88
CA PRO A 27 -4.48 -3.86 20.78
C PRO A 27 -5.28 -4.95 20.05
N ALA A 28 -6.26 -5.56 20.73
CA ALA A 28 -7.14 -6.57 20.13
C ALA A 28 -8.05 -6.05 19.01
N LEU A 29 -8.08 -4.73 18.77
CA LEU A 29 -8.79 -4.14 17.63
C LEU A 29 -8.09 -4.41 16.29
N LEU A 30 -6.78 -4.69 16.31
CA LEU A 30 -6.02 -4.98 15.09
C LEU A 30 -6.52 -6.27 14.45
N GLN A 31 -6.84 -6.20 13.15
CA GLN A 31 -7.26 -7.35 12.36
C GLN A 31 -6.18 -7.66 11.31
N ALA A 32 -5.71 -8.90 11.36
CA ALA A 32 -4.72 -9.43 10.45
C ALA A 32 -5.42 -10.04 9.23
N VAL A 33 -4.89 -9.79 8.03
CA VAL A 33 -5.33 -10.44 6.79
C VAL A 33 -4.15 -11.22 6.22
N PRO A 34 -4.24 -12.56 6.07
CA PRO A 34 -3.15 -13.35 5.53
C PRO A 34 -2.79 -12.90 4.11
N ARG A 35 -1.51 -12.68 3.84
CA ARG A 35 -1.05 -12.30 2.48
C ARG A 35 -1.26 -13.42 1.47
N SER A 36 -1.25 -14.68 1.92
CA SER A 36 -1.51 -15.86 1.09
C SER A 36 -2.84 -15.76 0.34
N LEU A 37 -3.88 -15.19 0.95
CA LEU A 37 -5.19 -14.97 0.33
C LEU A 37 -5.09 -14.28 -1.04
N ASN A 38 -4.17 -13.33 -1.16
CA ASN A 38 -3.97 -12.53 -2.37
C ASN A 38 -2.80 -13.02 -3.23
N ARG A 39 -1.86 -13.76 -2.62
CA ARG A 39 -0.66 -14.30 -3.27
C ARG A 39 -0.91 -15.62 -3.97
N ASP A 40 -1.75 -16.49 -3.41
CA ASP A 40 -2.06 -17.81 -3.98
C ASP A 40 -2.66 -17.69 -5.40
N PRO A 41 -3.62 -16.77 -5.68
CA PRO A 41 -4.12 -16.57 -7.05
C PRO A 41 -3.07 -16.04 -8.04
N LEU A 42 -2.00 -15.41 -7.54
CA LEU A 42 -0.86 -14.93 -8.33
C LEU A 42 0.24 -16.01 -8.50
N GLY A 43 0.08 -17.19 -7.89
CA GLY A 43 1.10 -18.24 -7.86
C GLY A 43 2.32 -17.87 -7.02
N ILE A 44 2.17 -16.94 -6.07
CA ILE A 44 3.22 -16.52 -5.16
C ILE A 44 3.08 -17.33 -3.87
N HIS A 45 4.13 -18.05 -3.50
CA HIS A 45 4.12 -18.91 -2.30
C HIS A 45 5.19 -18.44 -1.30
N GLY A 46 4.89 -18.56 0.00
CA GLY A 46 5.64 -17.93 1.08
C GLY A 46 7.13 -18.29 1.16
N ASP A 47 7.54 -19.45 0.64
CA ASP A 47 8.92 -19.94 0.71
C ASP A 47 9.84 -19.32 -0.36
N SER A 48 9.29 -18.64 -1.37
CA SER A 48 10.06 -18.00 -2.44
C SER A 48 9.30 -16.82 -3.05
N LEU A 49 9.35 -15.67 -2.36
CA LEU A 49 8.80 -14.44 -2.91
C LEU A 49 9.63 -13.97 -4.11
N PRO A 50 9.01 -13.58 -5.24
CA PRO A 50 9.74 -13.07 -6.42
C PRO A 50 10.26 -11.63 -6.22
N PHE A 51 10.06 -11.06 -5.03
CA PHE A 51 10.41 -9.71 -4.67
C PHE A 51 10.83 -9.61 -3.19
N CYS A 52 11.60 -8.58 -2.87
CA CYS A 52 11.62 -7.94 -1.57
C CYS A 52 10.72 -6.68 -1.60
N GLY A 53 10.37 -6.15 -0.43
CA GLY A 53 9.49 -4.98 -0.39
C GLY A 53 9.01 -4.62 1.00
N ALA A 54 8.21 -3.57 1.07
CA ALA A 54 7.47 -3.21 2.26
C ALA A 54 6.18 -2.46 1.91
N ASP A 55 5.26 -2.44 2.86
CA ASP A 55 4.11 -1.56 2.86
C ASP A 55 4.41 -0.41 3.80
N ILE A 56 4.56 0.80 3.25
CA ILE A 56 4.86 2.00 4.05
C ILE A 56 3.54 2.70 4.33
N TRP A 57 3.21 2.88 5.60
CA TRP A 57 2.02 3.60 6.03
C TRP A 57 2.37 4.96 6.60
N THR A 58 1.57 5.96 6.28
CA THR A 58 1.61 7.26 6.95
C THR A 58 0.38 7.42 7.84
N LEU A 59 0.60 7.67 9.13
CA LEU A 59 -0.44 7.87 10.15
C LEU A 59 -0.56 9.37 10.41
N TYR A 60 -1.56 10.02 9.81
CA TYR A 60 -1.70 11.47 9.88
C TYR A 60 -2.44 11.98 11.12
N GLU A 61 -3.20 11.09 11.77
CA GLU A 61 -4.11 11.43 12.88
C GLU A 61 -3.65 10.77 14.19
N LEU A 62 -2.35 10.50 14.37
CA LEU A 62 -1.83 9.88 15.58
C LEU A 62 -1.83 10.87 16.75
N SER A 63 -2.58 10.52 17.81
CA SER A 63 -2.73 11.34 19.01
C SER A 63 -2.86 10.48 20.28
N TRP A 64 -2.38 10.99 21.40
CA TRP A 64 -2.46 10.34 22.72
C TRP A 64 -2.34 11.36 23.86
N LEU A 65 -2.38 10.93 25.13
CA LEU A 65 -2.14 11.80 26.29
C LEU A 65 -0.74 11.56 26.86
N ASN A 66 -0.02 12.61 27.24
CA ASN A 66 1.16 12.43 28.09
C ASN A 66 0.76 12.04 29.53
N ASN A 67 1.74 11.72 30.38
CA ASN A 67 1.50 11.37 31.80
C ASN A 67 0.66 12.40 32.59
N LYS A 68 0.69 13.67 32.20
CA LYS A 68 -0.09 14.75 32.83
C LYS A 68 -1.49 14.92 32.24
N GLY A 69 -1.86 14.12 31.24
CA GLY A 69 -3.16 14.18 30.56
C GLY A 69 -3.25 15.25 29.47
N VAL A 70 -2.13 15.84 29.05
CA VAL A 70 -2.11 16.82 27.95
C VAL A 70 -2.05 16.06 26.62
N PRO A 71 -2.97 16.32 25.67
CA PRO A 71 -2.93 15.73 24.34
C PRO A 71 -1.60 15.98 23.63
N GLN A 72 -1.13 14.97 22.92
CA GLN A 72 0.07 14.95 22.09
C GLN A 72 -0.34 14.54 20.68
N VAL A 73 0.32 15.09 19.67
CA VAL A 73 0.07 14.78 18.26
C VAL A 73 1.38 14.49 17.55
N ALA A 74 1.35 13.55 16.60
CA ALA A 74 2.51 13.19 15.78
C ALA A 74 2.08 12.78 14.37
N LEU A 75 3.00 12.85 13.43
CA LEU A 75 2.94 12.04 12.23
C LEU A 75 3.62 10.70 12.53
N GLY A 76 2.96 9.59 12.26
CA GLY A 76 3.57 8.27 12.32
C GLY A 76 3.98 7.79 10.93
N GLU A 77 5.14 7.14 10.82
CA GLU A 77 5.49 6.31 9.67
C GLU A 77 5.66 4.86 10.14
N VAL A 78 5.03 3.92 9.44
CA VAL A 78 5.15 2.50 9.71
C VAL A 78 5.68 1.81 8.47
N VAL A 79 6.68 0.94 8.64
CA VAL A 79 7.24 0.12 7.56
C VAL A 79 6.98 -1.34 7.89
N LEU A 80 6.00 -1.94 7.21
CA LEU A 80 5.65 -3.34 7.35
C LEU A 80 6.35 -4.16 6.26
N ASP A 81 7.21 -5.10 6.65
CA ASP A 81 7.97 -5.93 5.71
C ASP A 81 7.04 -6.79 4.84
N ALA A 82 7.26 -6.83 3.53
CA ALA A 82 6.44 -7.63 2.60
C ALA A 82 6.56 -9.15 2.86
N SER A 83 7.58 -9.60 3.60
CA SER A 83 7.73 -10.99 4.03
C SER A 83 6.88 -11.39 5.25
N SER A 84 6.20 -10.43 5.89
CA SER A 84 5.24 -10.72 6.98
C SER A 84 4.15 -11.71 6.54
N VAL A 85 3.65 -12.52 7.48
CA VAL A 85 2.57 -13.48 7.20
C VAL A 85 1.27 -12.74 6.85
N ASN A 86 0.98 -11.65 7.57
CA ASN A 86 -0.25 -10.88 7.44
C ASN A 86 0.04 -9.44 7.04
N LEU A 87 -0.88 -8.86 6.26
CA LEU A 87 -1.08 -7.42 6.21
C LEU A 87 -2.06 -7.01 7.33
N ILE A 88 -2.12 -5.71 7.63
CA ILE A 88 -2.99 -5.16 8.68
C ILE A 88 -4.16 -4.45 7.99
N GLU A 89 -5.40 -4.80 8.36
CA GLU A 89 -6.58 -4.19 7.76
C GLU A 89 -6.72 -2.71 8.20
N SER A 90 -6.85 -1.81 7.22
CA SER A 90 -6.77 -0.35 7.41
C SER A 90 -7.79 0.23 8.40
N LYS A 91 -9.05 -0.23 8.40
CA LYS A 91 -10.09 0.25 9.32
C LYS A 91 -9.75 -0.20 10.75
N SER A 92 -9.39 -1.46 10.94
CA SER A 92 -8.95 -2.02 12.21
C SER A 92 -7.75 -1.26 12.78
N PHE A 93 -6.80 -0.89 11.92
CA PHE A 93 -5.63 -0.11 12.30
C PHE A 93 -6.04 1.30 12.76
N LYS A 94 -6.95 1.96 12.04
CA LYS A 94 -7.51 3.25 12.48
C LYS A 94 -8.14 3.16 13.88
N LEU A 95 -8.95 2.13 14.13
CA LEU A 95 -9.63 1.96 15.43
C LEU A 95 -8.65 1.69 16.56
N TYR A 96 -7.63 0.88 16.28
CA TYR A 96 -6.50 0.69 17.18
C TYR A 96 -5.83 2.02 17.51
N LEU A 97 -5.49 2.86 16.52
CA LEU A 97 -4.90 4.18 16.79
C LEU A 97 -5.84 5.10 17.58
N ASN A 98 -7.14 5.09 17.30
CA ASN A 98 -8.11 5.87 18.06
C ASN A 98 -8.14 5.50 19.56
N SER A 99 -7.82 4.25 19.90
CA SER A 99 -7.73 3.80 21.30
C SER A 99 -6.59 4.49 22.07
N PHE A 100 -5.64 5.13 21.38
CA PHE A 100 -4.56 5.90 22.00
C PHE A 100 -5.03 7.28 22.44
N ASN A 101 -6.06 7.86 21.82
CA ASN A 101 -6.45 9.26 21.98
C ASN A 101 -6.69 9.68 23.44
N GLN A 102 -7.26 8.79 24.25
CA GLN A 102 -7.53 9.01 25.67
C GLN A 102 -6.59 8.21 26.59
N THR A 103 -5.56 7.55 26.03
CA THR A 103 -4.59 6.75 26.77
C THR A 103 -3.37 7.58 27.14
N LYS A 104 -2.94 7.47 28.41
CA LYS A 104 -1.70 8.09 28.87
C LYS A 104 -0.49 7.22 28.55
N PHE A 105 0.52 7.83 27.96
CA PHE A 105 1.85 7.26 27.78
C PHE A 105 2.91 8.12 28.49
N THR A 106 3.97 7.46 28.93
CA THR A 106 5.11 8.02 29.65
C THR A 106 5.87 9.02 28.80
N ASP A 107 6.17 8.61 27.57
CA ASP A 107 6.86 9.40 26.58
C ASP A 107 6.57 8.90 25.16
N TRP A 108 7.17 9.57 24.17
CA TRP A 108 7.04 9.21 22.75
C TRP A 108 7.70 7.86 22.42
N GLY A 109 8.73 7.46 23.18
CA GLY A 109 9.42 6.19 23.02
C GLY A 109 8.51 5.01 23.37
N GLU A 110 7.70 5.14 24.41
CA GLU A 110 6.70 4.14 24.80
C GLU A 110 5.61 3.97 23.73
N VAL A 111 5.13 5.08 23.14
CA VAL A 111 4.16 5.03 22.03
C VAL A 111 4.76 4.28 20.83
N ARG A 112 5.99 4.65 20.41
CA ARG A 112 6.68 3.99 19.29
C ARG A 112 6.85 2.49 19.54
N GLN A 113 7.32 2.10 20.73
CA GLN A 113 7.52 0.69 21.08
C GLN A 113 6.21 -0.09 21.16
N THR A 114 5.14 0.54 21.65
CA THR A 114 3.80 -0.06 21.69
C THR A 114 3.30 -0.35 20.27
N LEU A 115 3.39 0.63 19.38
CA LEU A 115 3.05 0.45 17.96
C LEU A 115 3.89 -0.67 17.33
N GLU A 116 5.22 -0.65 17.48
CA GLU A 116 6.09 -1.68 16.90
C GLU A 116 5.72 -3.09 17.38
N ARG A 117 5.53 -3.25 18.69
CA ARG A 117 5.19 -4.55 19.30
C ARG A 117 3.86 -5.07 18.78
N ASP A 118 2.81 -4.27 18.85
CA ASP A 118 1.45 -4.72 18.54
C ASP A 118 1.27 -4.98 17.04
N LEU A 119 1.83 -4.10 16.19
CA LEU A 119 1.78 -4.26 14.74
C LEU A 119 2.63 -5.44 14.28
N SER A 120 3.81 -5.67 14.88
CA SER A 120 4.63 -6.86 14.59
C SER A 120 3.91 -8.15 14.99
N ALA A 121 3.18 -8.14 16.12
CA ALA A 121 2.39 -9.28 16.56
C ALA A 121 1.21 -9.57 15.62
N CYS A 122 0.49 -8.54 15.17
CA CYS A 122 -0.60 -8.67 14.19
C CYS A 122 -0.10 -9.16 12.83
N ALA A 123 0.98 -8.56 12.33
CA ALA A 123 1.59 -8.91 11.05
C ALA A 123 2.26 -10.30 11.05
N VAL A 124 2.66 -10.79 12.23
CA VAL A 124 3.62 -11.91 12.39
C VAL A 124 4.81 -11.67 11.46
N GLY A 125 5.52 -10.57 11.72
CA GLY A 125 6.58 -10.08 10.86
C GLY A 125 7.24 -8.82 11.39
N LYS A 126 8.24 -8.33 10.66
CA LYS A 126 9.01 -7.15 11.05
C LYS A 126 8.22 -5.87 10.74
N VAL A 127 8.05 -5.02 11.75
CA VAL A 127 7.51 -3.67 11.61
C VAL A 127 8.48 -2.66 12.22
N GLY A 128 8.77 -1.59 11.48
CA GLY A 128 9.49 -0.41 12.01
C GLY A 128 8.53 0.77 12.16
N VAL A 129 8.69 1.55 13.23
CA VAL A 129 7.87 2.76 13.46
C VAL A 129 8.78 3.97 13.71
N ALA A 130 8.49 5.06 13.01
CA ALA A 130 9.05 6.38 13.27
C ALA A 130 7.93 7.36 13.64
N LEU A 131 8.21 8.24 14.60
CA LEU A 131 7.28 9.29 15.03
C LEU A 131 7.94 10.64 14.82
N PHE A 132 7.21 11.57 14.22
CA PHE A 132 7.67 12.92 13.93
C PHE A 132 6.78 13.94 14.62
N ARG A 133 7.38 14.93 15.26
CA ARG A 133 6.67 16.15 15.65
C ARG A 133 6.31 16.93 14.39
N LEU A 134 5.22 17.67 14.47
CA LEU A 134 4.71 18.41 13.30
C LEU A 134 5.74 19.39 12.72
N HIS A 135 6.55 20.05 13.58
CA HIS A 135 7.58 20.97 13.12
C HIS A 135 8.78 20.28 12.43
N GLU A 136 8.99 18.97 12.63
CA GLU A 136 10.07 18.22 11.97
C GLU A 136 9.75 17.96 10.48
N ILE A 137 8.48 18.05 10.10
CA ILE A 137 7.98 17.83 8.74
C ILE A 137 7.36 19.08 8.12
N GLU A 138 7.18 20.14 8.90
CA GLU A 138 6.63 21.40 8.44
C GLU A 138 7.52 22.01 7.34
N GLY A 139 6.89 22.51 6.29
CA GLY A 139 7.61 23.10 5.14
C GLY A 139 8.26 22.08 4.19
N GLN A 140 8.15 20.77 4.42
CA GLN A 140 8.62 19.78 3.45
C GLN A 140 7.86 19.94 2.12
N PRO A 141 8.57 19.96 0.98
CA PRO A 141 7.93 20.09 -0.33
C PRO A 141 7.06 18.87 -0.63
N ILE A 142 6.02 19.09 -1.42
CA ILE A 142 5.28 17.98 -2.02
C ILE A 142 6.23 17.22 -2.95
N GLY A 143 6.32 15.92 -2.74
CA GLY A 143 7.15 15.01 -3.53
C GLY A 143 6.57 14.75 -4.91
N HIS A 144 7.43 14.24 -5.78
CA HIS A 144 7.08 13.68 -7.08
C HIS A 144 7.82 12.35 -7.25
N PHE A 145 7.34 11.53 -8.18
CA PHE A 145 8.13 10.41 -8.66
C PHE A 145 8.99 10.84 -9.82
N ASP A 146 10.22 10.34 -9.85
CA ASP A 146 11.11 10.46 -10.99
C ASP A 146 10.62 9.56 -12.15
N GLY A 147 10.92 9.95 -13.38
CA GLY A 147 10.58 9.19 -14.59
C GLY A 147 9.61 9.90 -15.53
N SER A 148 9.29 9.21 -16.62
CA SER A 148 8.40 9.73 -17.67
C SER A 148 6.94 9.43 -17.31
N CYS A 149 6.11 10.47 -17.24
CA CYS A 149 4.67 10.30 -17.10
C CYS A 149 4.08 9.71 -18.39
N ILE A 150 3.26 8.66 -18.26
CA ILE A 150 2.64 7.97 -19.41
C ILE A 150 1.16 8.31 -19.58
N ASP A 151 0.62 9.28 -18.85
CA ASP A 151 -0.83 9.51 -18.76
C ASP A 151 -1.42 10.29 -19.96
N GLU A 152 -0.66 11.23 -20.52
CA GLU A 152 -1.15 12.18 -21.55
C GLU A 152 -1.07 11.59 -22.97
N GLN A 153 -1.65 10.41 -23.17
CA GLN A 153 -1.71 9.74 -24.48
C GLN A 153 -3.04 10.03 -25.19
N ASP A 154 -2.98 10.28 -26.50
CA ASP A 154 -4.16 10.45 -27.36
C ASP A 154 -4.72 9.07 -27.78
N ILE A 155 -5.40 8.40 -26.84
CA ILE A 155 -5.96 7.07 -27.04
C ILE A 155 -7.41 6.99 -26.54
N VAL A 156 -8.19 6.07 -27.10
CA VAL A 156 -9.57 5.80 -26.67
C VAL A 156 -9.62 4.55 -25.77
N ILE A 157 -10.28 4.66 -24.61
CA ILE A 157 -10.55 3.56 -23.68
C ILE A 157 -12.06 3.47 -23.48
N ASN A 158 -12.65 2.36 -23.94
CA ASN A 158 -14.09 2.10 -23.86
C ASN A 158 -14.45 0.95 -22.89
N ASP A 159 -13.45 0.21 -22.41
CA ASP A 159 -13.59 -0.90 -21.48
C ASP A 159 -12.68 -0.68 -20.26
N TYR A 160 -13.23 -0.95 -19.08
CA TYR A 160 -12.59 -0.74 -17.78
C TYR A 160 -12.61 -2.00 -16.91
N GLU A 161 -13.01 -3.15 -17.47
CA GLU A 161 -12.80 -4.44 -16.86
C GLU A 161 -11.30 -4.76 -16.81
N PHE A 162 -10.88 -5.46 -15.75
CA PHE A 162 -9.48 -5.83 -15.60
C PHE A 162 -9.04 -6.79 -16.71
N ASP A 163 -7.97 -6.43 -17.43
CA ASP A 163 -7.44 -7.27 -18.50
C ASP A 163 -5.90 -7.26 -18.52
N VAL A 164 -5.32 -8.39 -18.13
CA VAL A 164 -3.87 -8.62 -18.17
C VAL A 164 -3.36 -8.82 -19.61
N SER A 165 -4.24 -9.10 -20.57
CA SER A 165 -3.88 -9.36 -21.97
C SER A 165 -3.23 -8.16 -22.65
N TYR A 166 -3.48 -6.93 -22.16
CA TYR A 166 -2.79 -5.73 -22.63
C TYR A 166 -1.25 -5.82 -22.53
N LEU A 167 -0.72 -6.63 -21.60
CA LEU A 167 0.74 -6.83 -21.48
C LEU A 167 1.30 -7.90 -22.42
N GLN A 168 0.45 -8.68 -23.11
CA GLN A 168 0.92 -9.68 -24.07
C GLN A 168 1.61 -9.01 -25.26
N ASN A 169 2.87 -9.38 -25.52
CA ASN A 169 3.70 -8.78 -26.56
C ASN A 169 3.83 -7.24 -26.43
N ALA A 170 3.71 -6.71 -25.20
CA ALA A 170 3.80 -5.28 -24.91
C ALA A 170 5.24 -4.75 -24.86
N THR A 171 6.22 -5.46 -25.42
CA THR A 171 7.63 -5.06 -25.40
C THR A 171 8.22 -4.97 -26.81
N GLY A 172 9.13 -4.02 -27.00
CA GLY A 172 9.98 -3.94 -28.19
C GLY A 172 11.26 -4.77 -28.04
N SER A 173 12.13 -4.72 -29.05
CA SER A 173 13.43 -5.41 -29.04
C SER A 173 14.55 -4.65 -28.32
N GLU A 174 14.40 -3.35 -28.13
CA GLU A 174 15.40 -2.50 -27.46
C GLU A 174 15.40 -2.76 -25.95
N ILE A 175 16.59 -2.96 -25.38
CA ILE A 175 16.77 -3.02 -23.92
C ILE A 175 17.01 -1.60 -23.40
N VAL A 176 16.23 -1.20 -22.41
CA VAL A 176 16.30 0.11 -21.76
C VAL A 176 16.41 -0.04 -20.25
N GLU A 177 16.86 1.03 -19.61
CA GLU A 177 16.71 1.25 -18.18
C GLU A 177 15.95 2.56 -18.00
N GLU A 178 14.70 2.49 -17.54
CA GLU A 178 13.84 3.66 -17.43
C GLU A 178 12.88 3.58 -16.25
N GLN A 179 12.32 4.74 -15.93
CA GLN A 179 11.29 4.91 -14.91
C GLN A 179 10.05 5.50 -15.58
N LEU A 180 8.91 4.85 -15.37
CA LEU A 180 7.61 5.28 -15.87
C LEU A 180 6.70 5.60 -14.69
N VAL A 181 5.89 6.65 -14.83
CA VAL A 181 4.96 7.11 -13.79
C VAL A 181 3.56 7.22 -14.37
N SER A 182 2.57 6.79 -13.59
CA SER A 182 1.16 7.07 -13.88
C SER A 182 0.42 7.53 -12.63
N HIS A 183 -0.32 8.62 -12.75
CA HIS A 183 -1.23 9.17 -11.73
C HIS A 183 -2.65 8.62 -11.87
N LEU A 184 -2.90 7.77 -12.87
CA LEU A 184 -4.23 7.29 -13.25
C LEU A 184 -4.62 5.97 -12.59
N LEU A 185 -3.76 5.40 -11.74
CA LEU A 185 -4.08 4.18 -10.99
C LEU A 185 -5.28 4.43 -10.08
N LYS A 186 -6.35 3.69 -10.34
CA LYS A 186 -7.55 3.64 -9.51
C LYS A 186 -7.98 2.18 -9.41
N SER A 187 -8.36 1.74 -8.23
CA SER A 187 -9.07 0.48 -7.99
C SER A 187 -10.29 0.74 -7.12
N ASN A 188 -10.97 -0.31 -6.68
CA ASN A 188 -12.00 -0.25 -5.65
C ASN A 188 -11.54 -1.08 -4.45
N CYS A 189 -11.84 -0.56 -3.25
CA CYS A 189 -11.54 -1.28 -2.03
C CYS A 189 -12.41 -2.53 -1.96
N LEU A 190 -11.77 -3.70 -1.80
CA LEU A 190 -12.43 -5.00 -1.78
C LEU A 190 -13.62 -5.07 -0.81
N ILE A 191 -13.52 -4.34 0.30
CA ILE A 191 -14.50 -4.41 1.40
C ILE A 191 -15.63 -3.39 1.26
N THR A 192 -15.29 -2.15 0.91
CA THR A 192 -16.24 -1.02 0.95
C THR A 192 -16.76 -0.63 -0.42
N HIS A 193 -16.14 -1.16 -1.48
CA HIS A 193 -16.34 -0.77 -2.89
C HIS A 193 -16.12 0.72 -3.17
N GLN A 194 -15.62 1.48 -2.20
CA GLN A 194 -15.25 2.88 -2.40
C GLN A 194 -14.00 2.95 -3.30
N PRO A 195 -13.81 4.06 -4.03
CA PRO A 195 -12.70 4.22 -4.96
C PRO A 195 -11.36 4.43 -4.24
N ASP A 196 -10.34 3.72 -4.69
CA ASP A 196 -8.94 3.91 -4.30
C ASP A 196 -8.20 4.69 -5.37
N TRP A 197 -7.40 5.67 -4.95
CA TRP A 197 -6.64 6.54 -5.85
C TRP A 197 -5.15 6.42 -5.55
N GLY A 198 -4.36 6.18 -6.58
CA GLY A 198 -2.92 6.01 -6.44
C GLY A 198 -2.13 6.66 -7.57
N THR A 199 -0.86 6.92 -7.29
CA THR A 199 0.17 7.11 -8.30
C THR A 199 1.09 5.90 -8.24
N VAL A 200 1.50 5.35 -9.38
CA VAL A 200 2.46 4.24 -9.46
C VAL A 200 3.70 4.66 -10.26
N GLN A 201 4.88 4.28 -9.75
CA GLN A 201 6.15 4.32 -10.45
C GLN A 201 6.59 2.89 -10.75
N ILE A 202 7.04 2.67 -11.98
CA ILE A 202 7.60 1.41 -12.46
C ILE A 202 9.02 1.70 -12.96
N SER A 203 10.01 1.25 -12.20
CA SER A 203 11.43 1.33 -12.55
C SER A 203 11.88 -0.04 -13.04
N TYR A 204 12.47 -0.13 -14.21
CA TYR A 204 12.90 -1.42 -14.75
C TYR A 204 14.11 -1.33 -15.68
N ARG A 205 14.84 -2.44 -15.79
CA ARG A 205 15.78 -2.70 -16.89
C ARG A 205 15.30 -3.91 -17.68
N GLY A 206 15.20 -3.80 -18.99
CA GLY A 206 14.76 -4.90 -19.86
C GLY A 206 14.18 -4.42 -21.19
N PRO A 207 13.48 -5.31 -21.92
CA PRO A 207 12.81 -4.95 -23.17
C PRO A 207 11.84 -3.78 -22.98
N ARG A 208 11.97 -2.75 -23.83
CA ARG A 208 11.22 -1.50 -23.76
C ARG A 208 9.71 -1.77 -23.78
N ILE A 209 9.01 -1.44 -22.69
CA ILE A 209 7.56 -1.61 -22.53
C ILE A 209 6.82 -0.55 -23.36
N GLN A 210 5.79 -0.95 -24.10
CA GLN A 210 4.93 -0.07 -24.89
C GLN A 210 4.03 0.75 -23.96
N ARG A 211 4.06 2.08 -24.08
CA ARG A 211 3.42 3.00 -23.12
C ARG A 211 1.90 2.92 -23.18
N GLU A 212 1.33 2.75 -24.37
CA GLU A 212 -0.12 2.57 -24.53
C GLU A 212 -0.60 1.28 -23.86
N ALA A 213 0.10 0.16 -24.13
CA ALA A 213 -0.22 -1.14 -23.55
C ALA A 213 -0.17 -1.10 -22.01
N LEU A 214 0.89 -0.50 -21.45
CA LEU A 214 1.03 -0.33 -20.01
C LEU A 214 -0.06 0.59 -19.43
N LEU A 215 -0.39 1.70 -20.09
CA LEU A 215 -1.44 2.60 -19.62
C LEU A 215 -2.82 1.90 -19.63
N ARG A 216 -3.17 1.18 -20.70
CA ARG A 216 -4.41 0.39 -20.78
C ARG A 216 -4.49 -0.65 -19.67
N TYR A 217 -3.40 -1.37 -19.41
CA TYR A 217 -3.30 -2.30 -18.30
C TYR A 217 -3.56 -1.62 -16.95
N LEU A 218 -2.89 -0.50 -16.65
CA LEU A 218 -3.09 0.23 -15.39
C LEU A 218 -4.52 0.79 -15.26
N VAL A 219 -5.10 1.29 -16.34
CA VAL A 219 -6.48 1.80 -16.36
C VAL A 219 -7.51 0.67 -16.22
N SER A 220 -7.19 -0.56 -16.62
CA SER A 220 -8.09 -1.72 -16.45
C SER A 220 -8.36 -2.06 -14.97
N PHE A 221 -7.54 -1.59 -14.02
CA PHE A 221 -7.82 -1.71 -12.59
C PHE A 221 -9.01 -0.86 -12.12
N ARG A 222 -9.52 0.08 -12.95
CA ARG A 222 -10.46 1.13 -12.53
C ARG A 222 -11.71 0.63 -11.83
N GLN A 223 -12.22 -0.54 -12.21
CA GLN A 223 -13.39 -1.18 -11.59
C GLN A 223 -13.02 -2.42 -10.75
N HIS A 224 -11.75 -2.81 -10.74
CA HIS A 224 -11.25 -4.00 -10.07
C HIS A 224 -11.20 -3.83 -8.54
N ASN A 225 -11.58 -4.87 -7.81
CA ASN A 225 -11.65 -4.87 -6.35
C ASN A 225 -10.40 -5.54 -5.76
N GLU A 226 -9.49 -4.78 -5.16
CA GLU A 226 -8.29 -5.32 -4.50
C GLU A 226 -7.81 -4.43 -3.35
N PHE A 227 -7.01 -5.01 -2.45
CA PHE A 227 -6.21 -4.23 -1.51
C PHE A 227 -5.04 -3.54 -2.24
N HIS A 228 -4.51 -2.46 -1.67
CA HIS A 228 -3.44 -1.68 -2.29
C HIS A 228 -2.18 -2.53 -2.48
N GLU A 229 -1.82 -3.29 -1.45
CA GLU A 229 -0.69 -4.22 -1.41
C GLU A 229 -0.81 -5.27 -2.50
N GLN A 230 -2.00 -5.84 -2.66
CA GLN A 230 -2.28 -6.84 -3.68
C GLN A 230 -2.18 -6.25 -5.09
N CYS A 231 -2.73 -5.06 -5.32
CA CYS A 231 -2.67 -4.39 -6.61
C CYS A 231 -1.20 -4.21 -7.05
N VAL A 232 -0.31 -3.79 -6.13
CA VAL A 232 1.12 -3.66 -6.44
C VAL A 232 1.80 -5.02 -6.68
N GLU A 233 1.47 -6.05 -5.89
CA GLU A 233 1.99 -7.40 -6.12
C GLU A 233 1.55 -7.98 -7.47
N ARG A 234 0.31 -7.70 -7.89
CA ARG A 234 -0.21 -8.07 -9.21
C ARG A 234 0.52 -7.33 -10.33
N ILE A 235 0.63 -5.99 -10.26
CA ILE A 235 1.37 -5.19 -11.25
C ILE A 235 2.80 -5.71 -11.40
N PHE A 236 3.49 -5.97 -10.28
CA PHE A 236 4.82 -6.54 -10.30
C PHE A 236 4.86 -7.91 -11.01
N SER A 237 3.96 -8.81 -10.64
CA SER A 237 3.94 -10.19 -11.15
C SER A 237 3.58 -10.26 -12.62
N ASP A 238 2.61 -9.46 -13.06
CA ASP A 238 2.18 -9.40 -14.45
C ASP A 238 3.30 -8.81 -15.33
N ILE A 239 3.93 -7.71 -14.93
CA ILE A 239 5.06 -7.13 -15.67
C ILE A 239 6.23 -8.12 -15.71
N LEU A 240 6.56 -8.78 -14.60
CA LEU A 240 7.63 -9.78 -14.56
C LEU A 240 7.34 -10.94 -15.52
N ARG A 241 6.09 -11.42 -15.57
CA ARG A 241 5.67 -12.54 -16.41
C ARG A 241 5.64 -12.20 -17.91
N TYR A 242 5.04 -11.06 -18.27
CA TYR A 242 4.74 -10.72 -19.65
C TYR A 242 5.85 -9.88 -20.32
N CYS A 243 6.44 -8.94 -19.57
CA CYS A 243 7.48 -8.05 -20.09
C CYS A 243 8.90 -8.60 -19.87
N LYS A 244 9.07 -9.54 -18.92
CA LYS A 244 10.35 -10.21 -18.60
C LYS A 244 11.53 -9.24 -18.42
N PRO A 245 11.39 -8.18 -17.61
CA PRO A 245 12.53 -7.33 -17.30
C PRO A 245 13.59 -8.11 -16.52
N GLU A 246 14.84 -7.70 -16.65
CA GLU A 246 15.96 -8.23 -15.86
C GLU A 246 15.90 -7.71 -14.42
N SER A 247 15.49 -6.46 -14.24
CA SER A 247 15.22 -5.85 -12.93
C SER A 247 13.92 -5.05 -12.95
N LEU A 248 13.18 -5.08 -11.86
CA LEU A 248 11.88 -4.44 -11.72
C LEU A 248 11.69 -3.95 -10.28
N SER A 249 11.21 -2.72 -10.15
CA SER A 249 10.66 -2.15 -8.93
C SER A 249 9.33 -1.47 -9.26
N VAL A 250 8.27 -1.84 -8.54
CA VAL A 250 6.96 -1.21 -8.62
C VAL A 250 6.67 -0.56 -7.28
N TYR A 251 6.36 0.74 -7.30
CA TYR A 251 6.05 1.50 -6.10
C TYR A 251 4.77 2.32 -6.32
N ALA A 252 3.73 2.03 -5.54
CA ALA A 252 2.52 2.83 -5.54
C ALA A 252 2.40 3.66 -4.25
N ARG A 253 1.83 4.85 -4.40
CA ARG A 253 1.50 5.77 -3.32
C ARG A 253 0.03 6.14 -3.41
N TYR A 254 -0.76 5.60 -2.50
CA TYR A 254 -2.21 5.80 -2.45
C TYR A 254 -2.59 7.00 -1.59
N THR A 255 -3.76 7.57 -1.88
CA THR A 255 -4.37 8.61 -1.03
C THR A 255 -4.88 7.99 0.27
N ARG A 256 -4.88 8.78 1.35
CA ARG A 256 -5.34 8.28 2.64
C ARG A 256 -6.82 7.90 2.67
N ARG A 257 -7.16 6.93 3.52
CA ARG A 257 -8.52 6.64 3.98
C ARG A 257 -8.56 6.70 5.50
N GLY A 258 -9.47 7.52 6.02
CA GLY A 258 -9.68 7.61 7.47
C GLY A 258 -8.43 7.98 8.27
N GLY A 259 -7.54 8.80 7.71
CA GLY A 259 -6.33 9.27 8.39
C GLY A 259 -5.06 8.46 8.13
N LEU A 260 -5.13 7.38 7.36
CA LEU A 260 -3.97 6.53 7.02
C LEU A 260 -3.81 6.37 5.51
N ASP A 261 -2.60 6.48 4.99
CA ASP A 261 -2.26 6.02 3.63
C ASP A 261 -1.40 4.76 3.64
N ILE A 262 -1.38 4.05 2.51
CA ILE A 262 -0.56 2.85 2.28
C ILE A 262 0.23 3.05 1.00
N ASN A 263 1.52 2.76 1.06
CA ASN A 263 2.45 2.96 -0.05
C ASN A 263 3.25 1.67 -0.27
N PRO A 264 2.66 0.65 -0.92
CA PRO A 264 3.32 -0.63 -1.16
C PRO A 264 4.39 -0.49 -2.24
N TRP A 265 5.57 -1.06 -2.00
CA TRP A 265 6.57 -1.27 -3.03
C TRP A 265 7.07 -2.71 -3.05
N ARG A 266 7.41 -3.19 -4.24
CA ARG A 266 7.93 -4.53 -4.51
C ARG A 266 9.07 -4.43 -5.52
N SER A 267 10.18 -5.13 -5.28
CA SER A 267 11.38 -5.06 -6.11
C SER A 267 12.13 -6.39 -6.14
N ASN A 268 12.73 -6.77 -7.27
CA ASN A 268 13.72 -7.87 -7.33
C ASN A 268 15.18 -7.36 -7.40
N THR A 269 15.37 -6.05 -7.24
CA THR A 269 16.68 -5.38 -7.21
C THR A 269 16.76 -4.44 -6.01
N GLN A 270 17.93 -3.86 -5.76
CA GLN A 270 18.09 -2.81 -4.76
C GLN A 270 17.19 -1.62 -5.11
N PHE A 271 16.31 -1.25 -4.17
CA PHE A 271 15.39 -0.14 -4.32
C PHE A 271 15.25 0.61 -3.00
N VAL A 272 15.24 1.94 -3.06
CA VAL A 272 15.03 2.81 -1.89
C VAL A 272 13.81 3.68 -2.17
N PRO A 273 12.67 3.45 -1.49
CA PRO A 273 11.46 4.22 -1.73
C PRO A 273 11.60 5.67 -1.21
N GLY A 274 11.28 6.64 -2.07
CA GLY A 274 11.09 8.03 -1.66
C GLY A 274 9.94 8.16 -0.65
N ARG A 275 10.15 8.92 0.42
CA ARG A 275 9.19 9.02 1.55
C ARG A 275 8.26 10.23 1.49
N SER A 276 8.57 11.24 0.68
CA SER A 276 7.77 12.46 0.55
C SER A 276 6.35 12.17 0.07
N ARG A 277 5.36 12.81 0.69
CA ARG A 277 3.96 12.73 0.24
C ARG A 277 3.80 13.32 -1.16
N LEU A 278 3.00 12.68 -2.00
CA LEU A 278 2.60 13.21 -3.31
C LEU A 278 1.41 14.17 -3.15
N VAL A 279 1.11 14.93 -4.21
CA VAL A 279 0.14 16.05 -4.18
C VAL A 279 -1.29 15.69 -3.73
N ARG A 280 -1.72 14.43 -3.91
CA ARG A 280 -3.06 13.96 -3.55
C ARG A 280 -3.13 13.24 -2.19
N GLN A 281 -2.00 13.00 -1.52
CA GLN A 281 -1.94 12.13 -0.34
C GLN A 281 -2.36 12.82 0.95
#